data_AF-A0A218ZKU3-F1
#
_entry.id   AF-A0A218ZKU3-F1
#
_cell.length_a   1.000
_cell.length_b   1.000
_cell.length_c   1.000
_cell.angle_alpha   90.00
_cell.angle_beta   90.00
_cell.angle_gamma   90.00
#
_symmetry.space_group_name_H-M   'P 1'
#
loop_
_entity.id
_entity.type
_entity.pdbx_description
1 polymer ?
#
loop_
_entity_poly.entity_id
_entity_poly.type
_entity_poly.pdbx_seq_one_letter_code
_entity_poly.pdbx_strand_id
1 'polypeptide(L)'
;MIDERLTIIAYSSIILFIVAVGLTVASGLGIAVAIVWNALLALDIEYYKLPLTVAENPFLVAASVIDVIVFTLLAVWLAALFFEFIKGLGIRERFQERKIRGFRGHVIITSMNRLGELVSAKLKEKGIKHVFVVQSQEELERADEIGVFAIMGNPTIKETLIKAGIGNAAYMVACSDDDIKNSMIAISAKAVDSKIKIITRVAKEENIPKLSRSGVYKCIMPEVAAGDRMSESIISAYS
;
A
#
# COMPACT_ATOMS: atom_id res chain seq x y z
N MET A 1 -1.75 -9.96 -8.24
CA MET A 1 -2.56 -10.28 -9.43
C MET A 1 -1.89 -9.50 -10.54
N ILE A 2 -1.16 -10.16 -11.44
CA ILE A 2 -0.35 -9.48 -12.45
C ILE A 2 -1.29 -8.63 -13.30
N ASP A 3 -0.99 -7.34 -13.44
CA ASP A 3 -1.79 -6.38 -14.21
C ASP A 3 -2.01 -6.93 -15.64
N GLU A 4 -3.23 -6.82 -16.17
CA GLU A 4 -3.56 -7.20 -17.54
C GLU A 4 -2.70 -6.44 -18.57
N ARG A 5 -2.21 -5.24 -18.19
CA ARG A 5 -1.24 -4.48 -18.99
C ARG A 5 0.12 -5.16 -19.05
N LEU A 6 0.58 -5.76 -17.96
CA LEU A 6 1.87 -6.45 -17.88
C LEU A 6 1.87 -7.73 -18.72
N THR A 7 0.73 -8.44 -18.79
CA THR A 7 0.61 -9.62 -19.65
C THR A 7 0.61 -9.23 -21.13
N ILE A 8 -0.06 -8.13 -21.52
CA ILE A 8 -0.01 -7.60 -22.89
C ILE A 8 1.42 -7.23 -23.30
N ILE A 9 2.18 -6.56 -22.43
CA ILE A 9 3.59 -6.20 -22.70
C ILE A 9 4.45 -7.46 -22.89
N ALA A 10 4.22 -8.51 -22.09
CA ALA A 10 4.94 -9.76 -22.24
C ALA A 10 4.65 -10.44 -23.59
N TYR A 11 3.37 -10.55 -23.98
CA TYR A 11 2.99 -11.16 -25.26
C TYR A 11 3.49 -10.36 -26.47
N SER A 12 3.41 -9.03 -26.42
CA SER A 12 3.91 -8.19 -27.51
C SER A 12 5.43 -8.32 -27.67
N SER A 13 6.17 -8.39 -26.56
CA SER A 13 7.62 -8.62 -26.56
C SER A 13 7.99 -9.98 -27.19
N ILE A 14 7.25 -11.04 -26.86
CA ILE A 14 7.45 -12.38 -27.44
C ILE A 14 7.18 -12.39 -28.95
N ILE A 15 6.07 -11.79 -29.39
CA ILE A 15 5.71 -11.73 -30.81
C ILE A 15 6.77 -10.96 -31.60
N LEU A 16 7.19 -9.79 -31.11
CA LEU A 16 8.22 -8.98 -31.75
C LEU A 16 9.56 -9.71 -31.82
N PHE A 17 9.93 -10.47 -30.78
CA PHE A 17 11.13 -11.30 -30.81
C PHE A 17 11.08 -12.39 -31.89
N ILE A 18 9.93 -13.05 -32.07
CA ILE A 18 9.73 -14.04 -33.14
C ILE A 18 9.88 -13.38 -34.52
N VAL A 19 9.37 -12.15 -34.69
CA VAL A 19 9.52 -11.38 -35.93
C VAL A 19 11.00 -11.03 -36.19
N ALA A 20 11.75 -10.58 -35.18
CA ALA A 20 13.17 -10.26 -35.31
C ALA A 20 14.00 -11.50 -35.71
N VAL A 21 13.74 -12.65 -35.08
CA VAL A 21 14.34 -13.93 -35.45
C VAL A 21 13.98 -14.31 -36.88
N GLY A 22 12.72 -14.14 -37.29
CA GLY A 22 12.27 -14.41 -38.66
C GLY A 22 12.97 -13.56 -39.71
N LEU A 23 13.17 -12.26 -39.44
CA LEU A 23 13.92 -11.35 -40.31
C LEU A 23 15.41 -11.75 -40.39
N THR A 24 15.98 -12.17 -39.25
CA THR A 24 17.36 -12.65 -39.21
C THR A 24 17.53 -13.96 -39.98
N VAL A 25 16.55 -14.87 -39.96
CA VAL A 25 16.56 -16.06 -40.82
C VAL A 25 16.43 -15.68 -42.29
N ALA A 26 15.59 -14.69 -42.63
CA ALA A 26 15.44 -14.18 -43.99
C ALA A 26 16.73 -13.56 -44.56
N SER A 27 17.67 -13.16 -43.69
CA SER A 27 19.01 -12.70 -44.09
C SER A 27 19.93 -13.83 -44.58
N GLY A 28 19.51 -15.09 -44.48
CA GLY A 28 20.27 -16.28 -44.89
C GLY A 28 20.95 -17.02 -43.74
N LEU A 29 20.73 -16.60 -42.49
CA LEU A 29 21.27 -17.27 -41.30
C LEU A 29 20.41 -18.46 -40.88
N GLY A 30 21.06 -19.50 -40.36
CA GLY A 30 20.35 -20.63 -39.76
C GLY A 30 19.55 -20.22 -38.52
N ILE A 31 18.43 -20.89 -38.26
CA ILE A 31 17.50 -20.53 -37.16
C ILE A 31 18.17 -20.52 -35.79
N ALA A 32 19.10 -21.44 -35.53
CA ALA A 32 19.85 -21.50 -34.27
C ALA A 32 20.76 -20.28 -34.10
N VAL A 33 21.42 -19.85 -35.18
CA VAL A 33 22.29 -18.66 -35.17
C VAL A 33 21.45 -17.40 -35.00
N ALA A 34 20.30 -17.31 -35.68
CA ALA A 34 19.38 -16.19 -35.54
C ALA A 34 18.91 -16.00 -34.09
N ILE A 35 18.43 -17.06 -33.44
CA ILE A 35 17.98 -17.00 -32.04
C ILE A 35 19.09 -16.55 -31.11
N VAL A 36 20.27 -17.18 -31.21
CA VAL A 36 21.42 -16.86 -30.35
C VAL A 36 21.90 -15.42 -30.59
N TRP A 37 21.95 -14.97 -31.85
CA TRP A 37 22.40 -13.63 -32.20
C TRP A 37 21.45 -12.54 -31.69
N ASN A 38 20.13 -12.66 -31.91
CA ASN A 38 19.13 -11.70 -31.41
C ASN A 38 19.14 -11.66 -29.87
N ALA A 39 19.26 -12.82 -29.20
CA ALA A 39 19.33 -12.89 -27.75
C ALA A 39 20.60 -12.25 -27.16
N LEU A 40 21.75 -12.39 -27.83
CA LEU A 40 23.01 -11.79 -27.37
C LEU A 40 23.06 -10.29 -27.65
N LEU A 41 22.56 -9.84 -28.80
CA LEU A 41 22.37 -8.42 -29.08
C LEU A 41 21.44 -7.74 -28.07
N ALA A 42 20.38 -8.42 -27.64
CA ALA A 42 19.50 -7.90 -26.60
C ALA A 42 20.24 -7.64 -25.27
N LEU A 43 21.38 -8.30 -25.02
CA LEU A 43 22.21 -8.09 -23.84
C LEU A 43 23.39 -7.14 -24.10
N ASP A 44 23.42 -6.46 -25.24
CA ASP A 44 24.56 -5.66 -25.73
C ASP A 44 25.85 -6.49 -25.84
N ILE A 45 25.71 -7.80 -26.09
CA ILE A 45 26.82 -8.72 -26.30
C ILE A 45 27.01 -8.90 -27.80
N GLU A 46 28.07 -8.31 -28.34
CA GLU A 46 28.45 -8.50 -29.74
C GLU A 46 29.08 -9.89 -29.94
N TYR A 47 28.22 -10.89 -30.07
CA TYR A 47 28.62 -12.25 -30.41
C TYR A 47 28.57 -12.39 -31.92
N TYR A 48 29.75 -12.44 -32.54
CA TYR A 48 29.97 -12.68 -33.98
C TYR A 48 29.90 -11.43 -34.88
N LYS A 49 31.04 -11.05 -35.47
CA LYS A 49 31.05 -10.22 -36.69
C LYS A 49 30.54 -11.07 -37.84
N LEU A 50 29.27 -10.92 -38.18
CA LEU A 50 28.69 -11.56 -39.37
C LEU A 50 29.51 -11.18 -40.62
N PRO A 51 29.64 -12.07 -41.62
CA PRO A 51 30.30 -11.76 -42.89
C PRO A 51 29.56 -10.69 -43.71
N LEU A 52 28.34 -10.33 -43.29
CA LEU A 52 27.54 -9.25 -43.80
C LEU A 52 27.63 -8.08 -42.83
N THR A 53 28.09 -6.92 -43.31
CA THR A 53 27.99 -5.68 -42.54
C THR A 53 26.49 -5.42 -42.29
N VAL A 54 26.08 -5.17 -41.04
CA VAL A 54 24.67 -4.90 -40.69
C VAL A 54 24.07 -3.81 -41.59
N ALA A 55 24.88 -2.83 -42.01
CA ALA A 55 24.50 -1.75 -42.91
C ALA A 55 24.10 -2.20 -44.34
N GLU A 56 24.51 -3.38 -44.79
CA GLU A 56 24.30 -3.87 -46.16
C GLU A 56 23.04 -4.74 -46.30
N ASN A 57 22.47 -5.23 -45.19
CA ASN A 57 21.29 -6.08 -45.22
C ASN A 57 20.08 -5.42 -44.51
N PRO A 58 19.05 -5.00 -45.26
CA PRO A 58 17.89 -4.31 -44.68
C PRO A 58 17.12 -5.16 -43.67
N PHE A 59 17.16 -6.50 -43.78
CA PHE A 59 16.53 -7.41 -42.82
C PHE A 59 17.26 -7.43 -41.48
N LEU A 60 18.60 -7.37 -41.47
CA LEU A 60 19.38 -7.28 -40.24
C LEU A 60 19.23 -5.93 -39.56
N VAL A 61 19.17 -4.83 -40.33
CA VAL A 61 18.83 -3.51 -39.78
C VAL A 61 17.44 -3.54 -39.14
N ALA A 62 16.43 -4.05 -39.86
CA ALA A 62 15.07 -4.15 -39.33
C ALA A 62 14.98 -5.04 -38.07
N ALA A 63 15.68 -6.18 -38.06
CA ALA A 63 15.76 -7.05 -36.89
C ALA A 63 16.38 -6.32 -35.70
N SER A 64 17.50 -5.63 -35.89
CA SER A 64 18.18 -4.90 -34.80
C SER A 64 17.33 -3.78 -34.19
N VAL A 65 16.55 -3.07 -35.01
CA VAL A 65 15.61 -2.05 -34.51
C VAL A 65 14.48 -2.70 -33.70
N ILE A 66 13.98 -3.85 -34.14
CA ILE A 66 12.95 -4.59 -33.40
C ILE A 66 13.50 -5.13 -32.08
N ASP A 67 14.73 -5.66 -32.07
CA ASP A 67 15.39 -6.16 -30.85
C ASP A 67 15.52 -5.08 -29.78
N VAL A 68 15.87 -3.84 -30.17
CA VAL A 68 15.93 -2.70 -29.24
C VAL A 68 14.55 -2.43 -28.60
N ILE A 69 13.47 -2.54 -29.38
CA ILE A 69 12.10 -2.38 -28.89
C ILE A 69 11.73 -3.52 -27.93
N VAL A 70 12.00 -4.77 -28.32
CA VAL A 70 11.77 -5.97 -27.50
C VAL A 70 12.50 -5.84 -26.15
N PHE A 71 13.77 -5.44 -26.18
CA PHE A 71 14.57 -5.29 -24.97
C PHE A 71 14.02 -4.21 -24.05
N THR A 72 13.64 -3.06 -24.59
CA THR A 72 13.05 -1.96 -23.80
C THR A 72 11.75 -2.41 -23.13
N LEU A 73 10.87 -3.12 -23.85
CA LEU A 73 9.63 -3.66 -23.29
C LEU A 73 9.88 -4.73 -22.22
N LEU A 74 10.83 -5.63 -22.48
CA LEU A 74 11.22 -6.69 -21.54
C LEU A 74 11.84 -6.12 -20.27
N ALA A 75 12.66 -5.07 -20.37
CA ALA A 75 13.23 -4.37 -19.23
C ALA A 75 12.14 -3.70 -18.36
N VAL A 76 11.15 -3.05 -18.99
CA VAL A 76 9.99 -2.46 -18.27
C VAL A 76 9.19 -3.55 -17.55
N TRP A 77 8.94 -4.68 -18.23
CA TRP A 77 8.21 -5.81 -17.66
C TRP A 77 8.97 -6.43 -16.47
N LEU A 78 10.27 -6.70 -16.61
CA LEU A 78 11.12 -7.21 -15.53
C LEU A 78 11.20 -6.24 -14.34
N ALA A 79 11.34 -4.94 -14.61
CA ALA A 79 11.36 -3.93 -13.56
C ALA A 79 10.05 -3.93 -12.77
N ALA A 80 8.90 -3.99 -13.45
CA ALA A 80 7.60 -4.06 -12.79
C ALA A 80 7.44 -5.33 -11.93
N LEU A 81 7.83 -6.50 -12.45
CA LEU A 81 7.84 -7.75 -11.67
C LEU A 81 8.74 -7.64 -10.45
N PHE A 82 9.93 -7.06 -10.60
CA PHE A 82 10.86 -6.86 -9.51
C PHE A 82 10.29 -5.92 -8.43
N PHE A 83 9.60 -4.84 -8.84
CA PHE A 83 8.90 -3.95 -7.91
C PHE A 83 7.79 -4.67 -7.15
N GLU A 84 6.98 -5.50 -7.82
CA GLU A 84 5.97 -6.33 -7.15
C GLU A 84 6.60 -7.32 -6.15
N PHE A 85 7.72 -7.96 -6.53
CA PHE A 85 8.44 -8.88 -5.67
C PHE A 85 8.96 -8.18 -4.40
N ILE A 86 9.58 -7.00 -4.54
CA ILE A 86 10.04 -6.20 -3.40
C ILE A 86 8.88 -5.80 -2.48
N LYS A 87 7.75 -5.36 -3.04
CA LYS A 87 6.54 -5.05 -2.26
C LYS A 87 6.07 -6.28 -1.47
N GLY A 88 6.09 -7.46 -2.09
CA GLY A 88 5.69 -8.73 -1.47
C GLY A 88 6.58 -9.19 -0.31
N LEU A 89 7.84 -8.75 -0.23
CA LEU A 89 8.74 -9.13 0.87
C LEU A 89 8.37 -8.51 2.23
N GLY A 90 7.44 -7.54 2.28
CA GLY A 90 6.96 -6.94 3.53
C GLY A 90 8.06 -6.29 4.38
N ILE A 91 9.23 -6.00 3.80
CA ILE A 91 10.39 -5.43 4.49
C ILE A 91 10.00 -4.11 5.16
N ARG A 92 9.18 -3.32 4.47
CA ARG A 92 8.68 -2.04 4.96
C ARG A 92 7.75 -2.19 6.16
N GLU A 93 6.80 -3.12 6.10
CA GLU A 93 5.88 -3.41 7.21
C GLU A 93 6.67 -3.85 8.45
N ARG A 94 7.63 -4.76 8.28
CA ARG A 94 8.50 -5.22 9.37
C ARG A 94 9.32 -4.09 9.98
N PHE A 95 9.75 -3.13 9.16
CA PHE A 95 10.49 -1.96 9.65
C PHE A 95 9.59 -0.99 10.44
N GLN A 96 8.37 -0.73 9.96
CA GLN A 96 7.38 0.06 10.70
C GLN A 96 7.02 -0.60 12.02
N GLU A 97 6.69 -1.91 12.01
CA GLU A 97 6.39 -2.68 13.23
C GLU A 97 7.53 -2.59 14.25
N ARG A 98 8.80 -2.70 13.81
CA ARG A 98 9.96 -2.55 14.70
C ARG A 98 10.07 -1.15 15.32
N LYS A 99 9.82 -0.08 14.55
CA LYS A 99 9.81 1.29 15.07
C LYS A 99 8.67 1.49 16.08
N ILE A 100 7.47 0.99 15.77
CA ILE A 100 6.28 1.13 16.62
C ILE A 100 6.47 0.40 17.96
N ARG A 101 7.15 -0.75 17.99
CA ARG A 101 7.48 -1.45 19.24
C ARG A 101 8.29 -0.59 20.23
N GLY A 102 9.06 0.38 19.72
CA GLY A 102 9.80 1.33 20.54
C GLY A 102 8.99 2.52 21.05
N PHE A 103 7.74 2.68 20.60
CA PHE A 103 6.89 3.78 21.05
C PHE A 103 6.38 3.54 22.47
N ARG A 104 6.20 4.65 23.20
CA ARG A 104 5.58 4.70 24.51
C ARG A 104 4.66 5.89 24.58
N GLY A 105 3.49 5.70 25.18
CA GLY A 105 2.48 6.74 25.33
C GLY A 105 1.87 7.23 24.01
N HIS A 106 2.04 6.48 22.91
CA HIS A 106 1.44 6.84 21.62
C HIS A 106 -0.06 6.55 21.61
N VAL A 107 -0.73 7.04 20.56
CA VAL A 107 -2.15 6.80 20.32
C VAL A 107 -2.32 5.82 19.15
N ILE A 108 -3.22 4.85 19.30
CA ILE A 108 -3.61 3.95 18.21
C ILE A 108 -4.94 4.43 17.62
N ILE A 109 -5.03 4.60 16.30
CA ILE A 109 -6.27 4.97 15.59
C ILE A 109 -6.67 3.81 14.68
N THR A 110 -7.88 3.29 14.82
CA THR A 110 -8.24 1.97 14.27
C THR A 110 -8.82 2.02 12.86
N SER A 111 -9.01 3.21 12.29
CA SER A 111 -9.58 3.40 10.95
C SER A 111 -9.10 4.71 10.35
N MET A 112 -8.75 4.70 9.07
CA MET A 112 -8.34 5.90 8.33
C MET A 112 -9.51 6.47 7.51
N ASN A 113 -10.58 6.81 8.23
CA ASN A 113 -11.72 7.55 7.68
C ASN A 113 -11.60 9.05 8.02
N ARG A 114 -12.58 9.85 7.57
CA ARG A 114 -12.58 11.29 7.78
C ARG A 114 -12.36 11.70 9.25
N LEU A 115 -12.99 11.00 10.19
CA LEU A 115 -12.81 11.27 11.62
C LEU A 115 -11.41 10.88 12.10
N GLY A 116 -10.92 9.69 11.73
CA GLY A 116 -9.57 9.23 12.08
C GLY A 116 -8.47 10.14 11.56
N GLU A 117 -8.60 10.61 10.31
CA GLU A 117 -7.67 11.57 9.69
C GLU A 117 -7.68 12.93 10.40
N LEU A 118 -8.86 13.45 10.77
CA LEU A 118 -8.97 14.69 11.54
C LEU A 118 -8.32 14.56 12.93
N VAL A 119 -8.52 13.43 13.60
CA VAL A 119 -7.87 13.13 14.89
C VAL A 119 -6.35 13.07 14.70
N SER A 120 -5.87 12.35 13.69
CA SER A 120 -4.44 12.25 13.36
C SER A 120 -3.82 13.61 13.08
N ALA A 121 -4.47 14.46 12.27
CA ALA A 121 -3.99 15.80 11.98
C ALA A 121 -3.82 16.63 13.26
N LYS A 122 -4.80 16.59 14.18
CA LYS A 122 -4.72 17.31 15.46
C LYS A 122 -3.65 16.74 16.39
N LEU A 123 -3.46 15.43 16.43
CA LEU A 123 -2.37 14.81 17.20
C LEU A 123 -1.00 15.18 16.62
N LYS A 124 -0.88 15.22 15.29
CA LYS A 124 0.34 15.62 14.57
C LYS A 124 0.70 17.09 14.85
N GLU A 125 -0.28 18.00 14.79
CA GLU A 125 -0.11 19.42 15.15
C GLU A 125 0.46 19.59 16.57
N LYS A 126 0.13 18.68 17.49
CA LYS A 126 0.61 18.68 18.88
C LYS A 126 1.86 17.83 19.12
N GLY A 127 2.44 17.24 18.08
CA GLY A 127 3.63 16.37 18.19
C GLY A 127 3.36 15.05 18.92
N ILE A 128 2.10 14.63 19.05
CA ILE A 128 1.73 13.38 19.72
C ILE A 128 1.90 12.23 18.72
N LYS A 129 2.79 11.30 19.05
CA LYS A 129 3.02 10.09 18.25
C LYS A 129 1.75 9.25 18.19
N HIS A 130 1.39 8.80 17.00
CA HIS A 130 0.25 7.94 16.79
C HIS A 130 0.48 6.98 15.62
N VAL A 131 -0.32 5.92 15.60
CA VAL A 131 -0.24 4.82 14.64
C VAL A 131 -1.63 4.49 14.14
N PHE A 132 -1.81 4.36 12.84
CA PHE A 132 -3.04 3.83 12.25
C PHE A 132 -3.02 2.31 12.15
N VAL A 133 -4.19 1.69 12.31
CA VAL A 133 -4.47 0.33 11.87
C VAL A 133 -5.31 0.43 10.60
N VAL A 134 -4.77 -0.05 9.48
CA VAL A 134 -5.36 0.06 8.15
C VAL A 134 -5.68 -1.31 7.57
N GLN A 135 -6.66 -1.39 6.69
CA GLN A 135 -7.11 -2.67 6.10
C GLN A 135 -6.86 -2.76 4.59
N SER A 136 -6.40 -1.68 3.95
CA SER A 136 -6.01 -1.69 2.53
C SER A 136 -4.61 -1.13 2.29
N GLN A 137 -4.01 -1.53 1.17
CA GLN A 137 -2.72 -1.01 0.72
C GLN A 137 -2.79 0.49 0.39
N GLU A 138 -3.91 0.96 -0.15
CA GLU A 138 -4.15 2.38 -0.44
C GLU A 138 -4.14 3.24 0.83
N GLU A 139 -4.72 2.75 1.93
CA GLU A 139 -4.66 3.44 3.23
C GLU A 139 -3.23 3.47 3.78
N LEU A 140 -2.45 2.40 3.57
CA LEU A 140 -1.05 2.34 3.98
C LEU A 140 -0.20 3.37 3.22
N GLU A 141 -0.43 3.50 1.92
CA GLU A 141 0.23 4.49 1.06
C GLU A 141 -0.17 5.92 1.45
N ARG A 142 -1.47 6.17 1.70
CA ARG A 142 -1.94 7.47 2.22
C ARG A 142 -1.31 7.83 3.56
N ALA A 143 -1.18 6.88 4.49
CA ALA A 143 -0.52 7.12 5.78
C ALA A 143 0.94 7.56 5.60
N ASP A 144 1.63 6.97 4.63
CA ASP A 144 3.01 7.31 4.28
C ASP A 144 3.12 8.71 3.65
N GLU A 145 2.22 9.07 2.74
CA GLU A 145 2.14 10.41 2.15
C GLU A 145 1.98 11.51 3.21
N ILE A 146 1.14 11.25 4.23
CA ILE A 146 0.97 12.18 5.36
C ILE A 146 2.04 12.02 6.44
N GLY A 147 3.03 11.13 6.27
CA GLY A 147 4.15 10.93 7.19
C GLY A 147 3.74 10.41 8.57
N VAL A 148 2.75 9.52 8.62
CA VAL A 148 2.23 8.88 9.84
C VAL A 148 2.49 7.37 9.78
N PHE A 149 2.77 6.76 10.93
CA PHE A 149 2.98 5.31 11.01
C PHE A 149 1.66 4.56 10.86
N ALA A 150 1.67 3.45 10.15
CA ALA A 150 0.50 2.61 9.97
C ALA A 150 0.88 1.13 9.93
N ILE A 151 -0.01 0.27 10.42
CA ILE A 151 0.11 -1.18 10.30
C ILE A 151 -1.08 -1.75 9.55
N MET A 152 -0.82 -2.72 8.68
CA MET A 152 -1.88 -3.45 8.00
C MET A 152 -2.44 -4.54 8.92
N GLY A 153 -3.76 -4.58 9.08
CA GLY A 153 -4.44 -5.65 9.81
C GLY A 153 -5.84 -5.26 10.26
N ASN A 154 -6.60 -6.25 10.75
CA ASN A 154 -7.93 -6.00 11.31
C ASN A 154 -7.83 -5.58 12.79
N PRO A 155 -8.36 -4.41 13.20
CA PRO A 155 -8.31 -3.95 14.59
C PRO A 155 -9.18 -4.78 15.57
N THR A 156 -10.03 -5.69 15.09
CA THR A 156 -10.74 -6.66 15.95
C THR A 156 -9.89 -7.88 16.30
N ILE A 157 -8.65 -7.97 15.80
CA ILE A 157 -7.75 -9.10 16.03
C ILE A 157 -6.67 -8.66 17.03
N LYS A 158 -6.44 -9.46 18.07
CA LYS A 158 -5.51 -9.14 19.16
C LYS A 158 -4.07 -8.96 18.65
N GLU A 159 -3.64 -9.85 17.76
CA GLU A 159 -2.30 -9.85 17.16
C GLU A 159 -2.02 -8.55 16.42
N THR A 160 -3.02 -7.98 15.72
CA THR A 160 -2.93 -6.67 15.08
C THR A 160 -2.68 -5.56 16.12
N LEU A 161 -3.44 -5.56 17.21
CA LEU A 161 -3.30 -4.55 18.26
C LEU A 161 -1.94 -4.65 18.98
N ILE A 162 -1.43 -5.87 19.17
CA ILE A 162 -0.08 -6.10 19.70
C ILE A 162 0.97 -5.51 18.76
N LYS A 163 0.84 -5.73 17.44
CA LYS A 163 1.72 -5.12 16.42
C LYS A 163 1.65 -3.59 16.43
N ALA A 164 0.49 -3.00 16.71
CA ALA A 164 0.31 -1.56 16.89
C ALA A 164 0.91 -1.03 18.21
N GLY A 165 1.47 -1.91 19.05
CA GLY A 165 2.11 -1.53 20.30
C GLY A 165 1.13 -1.17 21.41
N ILE A 166 -0.08 -1.78 21.43
CA ILE A 166 -1.13 -1.45 22.41
C ILE A 166 -0.64 -1.51 23.87
N GLY A 167 0.24 -2.45 24.22
CA GLY A 167 0.76 -2.58 25.58
C GLY A 167 1.58 -1.38 26.09
N ASN A 168 2.02 -0.49 25.19
CA ASN A 168 2.72 0.75 25.55
C ASN A 168 1.93 2.01 25.15
N ALA A 169 0.75 1.86 24.57
CA ALA A 169 -0.07 2.98 24.11
C ALA A 169 -0.77 3.67 25.29
N ALA A 170 -0.94 4.99 25.23
CA ALA A 170 -1.70 5.72 26.24
C ALA A 170 -3.20 5.71 25.96
N TYR A 171 -3.56 5.78 24.67
CA TYR A 171 -4.93 5.85 24.20
C TYR A 171 -5.14 5.04 22.94
N MET A 172 -6.37 4.57 22.74
CA MET A 172 -6.85 4.03 21.48
C MET A 172 -8.11 4.78 21.06
N VAL A 173 -8.23 5.06 19.76
CA VAL A 173 -9.40 5.70 19.15
C VAL A 173 -10.07 4.70 18.21
N ALA A 174 -11.25 4.22 18.62
CA ALA A 174 -12.10 3.36 17.80
C ALA A 174 -13.10 4.23 17.02
N CYS A 175 -12.82 4.50 15.75
CA CYS A 175 -13.56 5.49 14.97
C CYS A 175 -14.24 4.93 13.71
N SER A 176 -14.55 3.63 13.67
CA SER A 176 -15.32 3.06 12.57
C SER A 176 -16.74 3.63 12.54
N ASP A 177 -17.37 3.65 11.37
CA ASP A 177 -18.75 4.08 11.19
C ASP A 177 -19.77 3.03 11.68
N ASP A 178 -19.31 1.83 12.03
CA ASP A 178 -20.10 0.76 12.63
C ASP A 178 -19.83 0.62 14.14
N ASP A 179 -20.86 0.90 14.94
CA ASP A 179 -20.83 0.79 16.41
C ASP A 179 -20.53 -0.64 16.90
N ILE A 180 -20.98 -1.67 16.16
CA ILE A 180 -20.72 -3.06 16.48
C ILE A 180 -19.23 -3.34 16.33
N LYS A 181 -18.64 -2.90 15.21
CA LYS A 181 -17.20 -3.03 14.96
C LYS A 181 -16.38 -2.29 16.01
N ASN A 182 -16.78 -1.07 16.39
CA ASN A 182 -16.13 -0.33 17.47
C ASN A 182 -16.17 -1.08 18.82
N SER A 183 -17.30 -1.72 19.15
CA SER A 183 -17.42 -2.54 20.36
C SER A 183 -16.49 -3.76 20.32
N MET A 184 -16.41 -4.46 19.18
CA MET A 184 -15.49 -5.59 19.00
C MET A 184 -14.03 -5.18 19.14
N ILE A 185 -13.67 -4.02 18.58
CA ILE A 185 -12.32 -3.46 18.73
C ILE A 185 -12.04 -3.16 20.21
N ALA A 186 -12.99 -2.56 20.92
CA ALA A 186 -12.84 -2.25 22.34
C ALA A 186 -12.62 -3.51 23.20
N ILE A 187 -13.42 -4.56 22.98
CA ILE A 187 -13.28 -5.85 23.67
C ILE A 187 -11.91 -6.46 23.37
N SER A 188 -11.49 -6.45 22.10
CA SER A 188 -10.20 -7.01 21.68
C SER A 188 -9.02 -6.27 22.31
N ALA A 189 -9.09 -4.94 22.35
CA ALA A 189 -8.10 -4.10 23.00
C ALA A 189 -8.02 -4.37 24.50
N LYS A 190 -9.17 -4.43 25.20
CA LYS A 190 -9.24 -4.74 26.63
C LYS A 190 -8.74 -6.13 26.98
N ALA A 191 -8.87 -7.08 26.06
CA ALA A 191 -8.32 -8.42 26.23
C ALA A 191 -6.79 -8.49 26.09
N VAL A 192 -6.16 -7.48 25.47
CA VAL A 192 -4.69 -7.37 25.38
C VAL A 192 -4.13 -6.49 26.50
N ASP A 193 -4.75 -5.33 26.73
CA ASP A 193 -4.42 -4.44 27.83
C ASP A 193 -5.72 -3.91 28.47
N SER A 194 -6.01 -4.35 29.69
CA SER A 194 -7.21 -3.93 30.41
C SER A 194 -7.20 -2.45 30.83
N LYS A 195 -6.01 -1.82 30.86
CA LYS A 195 -5.81 -0.43 31.33
C LYS A 195 -5.86 0.60 30.21
N ILE A 196 -5.75 0.20 28.94
CA ILE A 196 -5.79 1.12 27.79
C ILE A 196 -7.04 2.01 27.84
N LYS A 197 -6.87 3.32 27.62
CA LYS A 197 -7.99 4.27 27.56
C LYS A 197 -8.52 4.31 26.14
N ILE A 198 -9.77 3.88 25.96
CA ILE A 198 -10.39 3.79 24.64
C ILE A 198 -11.39 4.95 24.48
N ILE A 199 -11.22 5.76 23.44
CA ILE A 199 -12.21 6.73 23.01
C ILE A 199 -12.89 6.15 21.78
N THR A 200 -14.22 6.03 21.78
CA THR A 200 -14.96 5.44 20.66
C THR A 200 -15.92 6.44 20.04
N ARG A 201 -16.01 6.41 18.71
CA ARG A 201 -17.15 6.95 17.98
C ARG A 201 -18.39 6.10 18.29
N VAL A 202 -19.53 6.75 18.43
CA VAL A 202 -20.85 6.13 18.51
C VAL A 202 -21.77 6.86 17.55
N ALA A 203 -22.39 6.13 16.61
CA ALA A 203 -23.32 6.68 15.66
C ALA A 203 -24.75 6.76 16.23
N LYS A 204 -25.16 5.76 17.02
CA LYS A 204 -26.51 5.72 17.60
C LYS A 204 -26.47 5.78 19.12
N GLU A 205 -27.26 6.68 19.71
CA GLU A 205 -27.32 6.88 21.16
C GLU A 205 -27.69 5.59 21.93
N GLU A 206 -28.60 4.79 21.37
CA GLU A 206 -29.01 3.49 21.92
C GLU A 206 -27.85 2.48 22.10
N ASN A 207 -26.73 2.68 21.40
CA ASN A 207 -25.55 1.81 21.50
C ASN A 207 -24.57 2.27 22.59
N ILE A 208 -24.70 3.49 23.14
CA ILE A 208 -23.81 3.99 24.19
C ILE A 208 -23.73 3.02 25.37
N PRO A 209 -24.85 2.51 25.96
CA PRO A 209 -24.75 1.61 27.10
C PRO A 209 -24.00 0.31 26.78
N LYS A 210 -24.12 -0.19 25.54
CA LYS A 210 -23.43 -1.41 25.10
C LYS A 210 -21.92 -1.17 24.99
N LEU A 211 -21.51 -0.09 24.33
CA LEU A 211 -20.09 0.28 24.18
C LEU A 211 -19.43 0.62 25.52
N SER A 212 -20.15 1.29 26.42
CA SER A 212 -19.65 1.58 27.77
C SER A 212 -19.37 0.31 28.57
N ARG A 213 -20.21 -0.74 28.44
CA ARG A 213 -20.00 -2.05 29.08
C ARG A 213 -18.76 -2.79 28.53
N SER A 214 -18.32 -2.47 27.32
CA SER A 214 -17.08 -3.02 26.73
C SER A 214 -15.80 -2.40 27.32
N GLY A 215 -15.91 -1.57 28.37
CA GLY A 215 -14.78 -0.99 29.10
C GLY A 215 -14.18 0.25 28.42
N VAL A 216 -14.91 0.88 27.51
CA VAL A 216 -14.48 2.11 26.85
C VAL A 216 -14.39 3.26 27.86
N TYR A 217 -13.37 4.11 27.72
CA TYR A 217 -13.16 5.25 28.61
C TYR A 217 -14.11 6.42 28.29
N LYS A 218 -14.36 6.68 27.00
CA LYS A 218 -15.29 7.74 26.57
C LYS A 218 -15.97 7.38 25.25
N CYS A 219 -17.29 7.55 25.21
CA CYS A 219 -18.09 7.53 23.99
C CYS A 219 -18.26 8.96 23.47
N ILE A 220 -18.07 9.17 22.16
CA ILE A 220 -18.28 10.45 21.48
C ILE A 220 -19.23 10.22 20.32
N MET A 221 -20.28 11.02 20.25
CA MET A 221 -21.18 11.12 19.10
C MET A 221 -20.79 12.36 18.29
N PRO A 222 -20.06 12.23 17.17
CA PRO A 222 -19.57 13.37 16.41
C PRO A 222 -20.67 14.32 15.94
N GLU A 223 -21.82 13.76 15.54
CA GLU A 223 -22.96 14.51 15.02
C GLU A 223 -23.61 15.38 16.10
N VAL A 224 -23.77 14.83 17.32
CA VAL A 224 -24.28 15.58 18.49
C VAL A 224 -23.29 16.69 18.87
N ALA A 225 -22.00 16.36 18.97
CA ALA A 225 -20.97 17.33 19.31
C ALA A 225 -20.84 18.46 18.25
N ALA A 226 -21.05 18.14 16.97
CA ALA A 226 -21.10 19.13 15.91
C ALA A 226 -22.36 20.02 16.01
N GLY A 227 -23.52 19.42 16.29
CA GLY A 227 -24.78 20.14 16.50
C GLY A 227 -24.72 21.11 17.68
N ASP A 228 -24.11 20.70 18.79
CA ASP A 228 -23.88 21.57 19.96
C ASP A 228 -23.02 22.78 19.58
N ARG A 229 -21.91 22.55 18.85
CA ARG A 229 -21.01 23.62 18.40
C ARG A 229 -21.66 24.61 17.42
N MET A 230 -22.51 24.11 16.52
CA MET A 230 -23.27 24.97 15.61
C MET A 230 -24.29 25.81 16.39
N SER A 231 -25.00 25.19 17.32
CA SER A 231 -25.98 25.87 18.18
C SER A 231 -25.32 26.94 19.04
N GLU A 232 -24.20 26.64 19.70
CA GLU A 232 -23.40 27.61 20.48
C GLU A 232 -23.01 28.83 19.63
N SER A 233 -22.57 28.61 18.39
CA SER A 233 -22.16 29.69 17.49
C SER A 233 -23.34 30.60 17.12
N ILE A 234 -24.50 30.02 16.83
CA ILE A 234 -25.73 30.77 16.53
C ILE A 234 -26.18 31.54 17.77
N ILE A 235 -26.30 30.89 18.93
CA ILE A 235 -26.75 31.52 20.18
C ILE A 235 -25.84 32.69 20.56
N SER A 236 -24.53 32.54 20.39
CA SER A 236 -23.55 33.61 20.66
C SER A 236 -23.71 34.84 19.75
N ALA A 237 -24.34 34.70 18.59
CA ALA A 237 -24.63 35.81 17.69
C ALA A 237 -25.94 36.56 18.05
N TYR A 238 -26.79 35.98 18.90
CA TYR A 238 -28.02 36.57 19.42
C TYR A 238 -27.91 37.05 20.88
N SER A 239 -26.75 36.86 21.52
CA SER A 239 -26.43 37.32 22.88
C SER A 239 -25.59 38.59 22.84
#